data_AF-A0A7N0RHU1-F1
#
_entry.id   AF-A0A7N0RHU1-F1
#
_cell.length_a   1.000
_cell.length_b   1.000
_cell.length_c   1.000
_cell.angle_alpha   90.00
_cell.angle_beta   90.00
_cell.angle_gamma   90.00
#
_symmetry.space_group_name_H-M   'P 1'
#
loop_
_entity.id
_entity.type
_entity.pdbx_description
1 polymer ?
#
loop_
_entity_poly.entity_id
_entity_poly.type
_entity_poly.pdbx_seq_one_letter_code
_entity_poly.pdbx_strand_id
1 'polypeptide(L)'
;MAYGKGRMECFLGDPNSTIDLIPADMVVNSIIVAIVAHADRPGEIVYQVGSSNRNPLKYSSIPLWGHIYFTQNPWTDRDGKKVLVRKIKILDTMESFHNHMYLRYILPLKMLELANIASCHYFEGFYANAKRKIDVVMRLVELYRPYLFFKAIFDDKNTDKLRVAARNSMDSGDIFNFSLIPRPSIGRTT
;
A
#
# COMPACT_ATOMS: atom_id res chain seq x y z
N MET A 1 7.63 2.01 -9.34
CA MET A 1 7.70 1.79 -7.87
C MET A 1 9.12 2.03 -7.35
N ALA A 2 9.27 2.65 -6.18
CA ALA A 2 10.60 2.93 -5.58
C ALA A 2 11.30 1.65 -5.07
N TYR A 3 10.53 0.69 -4.54
CA TYR A 3 11.06 -0.55 -4.01
C TYR A 3 11.73 -1.43 -5.08
N GLY A 4 11.04 -1.72 -6.20
CA GLY A 4 11.62 -2.48 -7.31
C GLY A 4 12.86 -1.83 -7.93
N LYS A 5 13.02 -0.50 -7.78
CA LYS A 5 14.22 0.24 -8.18
C LYS A 5 15.34 0.23 -7.12
N GLY A 6 15.17 -0.49 -6.01
CA GLY A 6 16.15 -0.57 -4.92
C GLY A 6 16.29 0.72 -4.10
N ARG A 7 15.33 1.66 -4.19
CA ARG A 7 15.43 3.00 -3.58
C ARG A 7 14.67 3.15 -2.26
N MET A 8 14.09 2.06 -1.75
CA MET A 8 13.28 2.07 -0.54
C MET A 8 13.93 1.18 0.51
N GLU A 9 14.40 1.79 1.59
CA GLU A 9 15.17 1.12 2.65
C GLU A 9 14.29 0.73 3.85
N CYS A 10 13.32 1.58 4.19
CA CYS A 10 12.42 1.37 5.31
C CYS A 10 10.97 1.71 4.94
N PHE A 11 10.03 1.21 5.75
CA PHE A 11 8.61 1.46 5.61
C PHE A 11 7.98 1.59 7.00
N LEU A 12 7.11 2.58 7.21
CA LEU A 12 6.46 2.84 8.48
C LEU A 12 5.02 2.31 8.50
N GLY A 13 4.66 1.56 9.53
CA GLY A 13 3.28 1.11 9.78
C GLY A 13 3.22 -0.07 10.73
N ASP A 14 2.07 -0.32 11.36
CA ASP A 14 1.91 -1.48 12.23
C ASP A 14 1.86 -2.76 11.40
N PRO A 15 2.84 -3.68 11.53
CA PRO A 15 2.87 -4.92 10.75
C PRO A 15 1.67 -5.84 10.97
N ASN A 16 0.93 -5.65 12.07
CA ASN A 16 -0.24 -6.43 12.46
C ASN A 16 -1.57 -5.80 12.01
N SER A 17 -1.56 -4.56 11.51
CA SER A 17 -2.75 -3.93 10.94
C SER A 17 -3.26 -4.74 9.75
N THR A 18 -4.59 -4.81 9.64
CA THR A 18 -5.26 -5.46 8.51
C THR A 18 -5.44 -4.42 7.40
N ILE A 19 -5.18 -4.83 6.15
CA ILE A 19 -5.38 -4.01 4.96
C ILE A 19 -6.43 -4.63 4.05
N ASP A 20 -7.16 -3.78 3.35
CA ASP A 20 -8.02 -4.18 2.25
C ASP A 20 -7.21 -4.23 0.95
N LEU A 21 -7.14 -5.41 0.33
CA LEU A 21 -6.64 -5.57 -1.04
C LEU A 21 -7.79 -6.06 -1.91
N ILE A 22 -8.30 -5.14 -2.73
CA ILE A 22 -9.52 -5.37 -3.49
C ILE A 22 -9.19 -5.28 -4.98
N PRO A 23 -9.45 -6.34 -5.76
CA PRO A 23 -9.30 -6.29 -7.21
C PRO A 23 -10.19 -5.22 -7.85
N ALA A 24 -9.70 -4.53 -8.88
CA ALA A 24 -10.44 -3.44 -9.51
C ALA A 24 -11.74 -3.91 -10.18
N ASP A 25 -11.71 -5.08 -10.81
CA ASP A 25 -12.88 -5.75 -11.38
C ASP A 25 -13.94 -6.04 -10.32
N MET A 26 -13.53 -6.38 -9.09
CA MET A 26 -14.46 -6.58 -7.99
C MET A 26 -15.24 -5.30 -7.65
N VAL A 27 -14.56 -4.15 -7.64
CA VAL A 27 -15.16 -2.84 -7.37
C VAL A 27 -16.11 -2.42 -8.50
N VAL A 28 -15.71 -2.59 -9.76
CA VAL A 28 -16.56 -2.23 -10.91
C VAL A 28 -17.81 -3.09 -10.95
N ASN A 29 -17.65 -4.40 -10.78
CA ASN A 29 -18.75 -5.35 -10.81
C ASN A 29 -19.76 -5.10 -9.67
N SER A 30 -19.28 -4.77 -8.46
CA SER A 30 -20.18 -4.46 -7.35
C SER A 30 -21.00 -3.20 -7.58
N ILE A 31 -20.43 -2.17 -8.23
CA ILE A 31 -21.15 -0.95 -8.63
C ILE A 31 -22.25 -1.28 -9.64
N ILE A 32 -21.93 -2.02 -10.71
CA ILE A 32 -22.91 -2.38 -11.75
C ILE A 32 -24.05 -3.18 -11.15
N VAL A 33 -23.74 -4.19 -10.33
CA VAL A 33 -24.76 -5.04 -9.70
C VAL A 33 -25.60 -4.25 -8.69
N ALA A 34 -25.02 -3.30 -7.96
CA ALA A 34 -25.77 -2.43 -7.06
C ALA A 34 -26.76 -1.55 -7.83
N ILE A 35 -26.34 -0.97 -8.96
CA ILE A 35 -27.23 -0.17 -9.83
C ILE A 35 -28.40 -1.01 -10.32
N VAL A 36 -28.13 -2.22 -10.85
CA VAL A 36 -29.18 -3.12 -11.37
C VAL A 36 -30.13 -3.55 -10.25
N ALA A 37 -29.61 -3.92 -9.08
CA ALA A 37 -30.44 -4.39 -7.96
C ALA A 37 -31.40 -3.31 -7.40
N HIS A 38 -31.09 -2.04 -7.63
CA HIS A 38 -31.86 -0.89 -7.14
C HIS A 38 -32.56 -0.10 -8.22
N ALA A 39 -32.56 -0.57 -9.48
CA ALA A 39 -33.18 0.14 -10.61
C ALA A 39 -34.65 0.51 -10.32
N ASP A 40 -35.41 -0.39 -9.68
CA ASP A 40 -36.83 -0.22 -9.36
C ASP A 40 -37.13 -0.22 -7.85
N ARG A 41 -36.10 -0.12 -6.99
CA ARG A 41 -36.25 -0.22 -5.53
C ARG A 41 -35.71 1.04 -4.87
N PRO A 42 -36.58 2.00 -4.51
CA PRO A 42 -36.14 3.19 -3.79
C PRO A 42 -35.66 2.80 -2.38
N GLY A 43 -34.38 3.07 -2.08
CA GLY A 43 -33.77 2.84 -0.78
C GLY A 43 -32.29 3.21 -0.76
N GLU A 44 -31.82 3.73 0.36
CA GLU A 44 -30.40 4.05 0.55
C GLU A 44 -29.70 2.87 1.22
N ILE A 45 -28.92 2.10 0.46
CA ILE A 45 -28.08 1.01 0.99
C ILE A 45 -26.62 1.32 0.72
N VAL A 46 -25.81 1.32 1.78
CA VAL A 46 -24.35 1.43 1.65
C VAL A 46 -23.76 0.05 1.38
N TYR A 47 -23.02 -0.05 0.28
CA TYR A 47 -22.25 -1.23 -0.13
C TYR A 47 -20.76 -1.00 0.10
N GLN A 48 -20.28 -1.44 1.27
CA GLN A 48 -18.85 -1.43 1.56
C GLN A 48 -18.16 -2.55 0.79
N VAL A 49 -17.31 -2.20 -0.17
CA VAL A 49 -16.42 -3.16 -0.82
C VAL A 49 -15.15 -3.21 0.03
N GLY A 50 -14.95 -4.31 0.75
CA GLY A 50 -13.83 -4.52 1.67
C GLY A 50 -13.38 -5.98 1.63
N SER A 51 -12.14 -6.26 2.02
CA SER A 51 -11.62 -7.64 2.16
C SER A 51 -11.31 -8.02 3.60
N SER A 52 -11.19 -7.04 4.50
CA SER A 52 -10.62 -7.16 5.84
C SER A 52 -11.39 -8.10 6.76
N ASN A 53 -12.71 -8.23 6.57
CA ASN A 53 -13.53 -9.17 7.35
C ASN A 53 -13.42 -10.62 6.84
N ARG A 54 -13.40 -10.84 5.52
CA ARG A 54 -13.46 -12.19 4.91
C ARG A 54 -12.10 -12.76 4.53
N ASN A 55 -11.17 -11.90 4.17
CA ASN A 55 -9.83 -12.22 3.74
C ASN A 55 -8.84 -11.19 4.35
N PRO A 56 -8.63 -11.24 5.68
CA PRO A 56 -7.77 -10.30 6.36
C PRO A 56 -6.31 -10.48 5.92
N LEU A 57 -5.75 -9.46 5.28
CA LEU A 57 -4.34 -9.42 4.94
C LEU A 57 -3.58 -8.54 5.92
N LYS A 58 -2.41 -9.01 6.37
CA LYS A 58 -1.56 -8.25 7.27
C LYS A 58 -0.70 -7.26 6.50
N TYR A 59 -0.47 -6.10 7.10
CA TYR A 59 0.39 -5.06 6.55
C TYR A 59 1.80 -5.58 6.23
N SER A 60 2.33 -6.47 7.08
CA SER A 60 3.62 -7.15 6.90
C SER A 60 3.70 -8.05 5.65
N SER A 61 2.57 -8.47 5.07
CA SER A 61 2.55 -9.29 3.86
C SER A 61 3.00 -8.51 2.61
N ILE A 62 2.72 -7.20 2.55
CA ILE A 62 3.08 -6.35 1.39
C ILE A 62 4.59 -6.32 1.12
N PRO A 63 5.47 -5.95 2.08
CA PRO A 63 6.90 -5.94 1.83
C PRO A 63 7.46 -7.35 1.54
N LEU A 64 6.85 -8.40 2.11
CA LEU A 64 7.23 -9.78 1.83
C LEU A 64 6.95 -10.17 0.36
N TRP A 65 5.72 -9.93 -0.12
CA TRP A 65 5.36 -10.22 -1.51
C TRP A 65 6.13 -9.37 -2.49
N GLY A 66 6.33 -8.09 -2.18
CA GLY A 66 7.20 -7.23 -2.97
C GLY A 66 8.60 -7.83 -3.10
N HIS A 67 9.19 -8.26 -1.99
CA HIS A 67 10.52 -8.86 -1.99
C HIS A 67 10.59 -10.13 -2.83
N ILE A 68 9.64 -11.05 -2.68
CA ILE A 68 9.55 -12.28 -3.48
C ILE A 68 9.45 -11.93 -4.97
N TYR A 69 8.51 -11.06 -5.33
CA TYR A 69 8.24 -10.70 -6.73
C TYR A 69 9.46 -10.06 -7.40
N PHE A 70 10.07 -9.05 -6.78
CA PHE A 70 11.22 -8.34 -7.38
C PHE A 70 12.54 -9.11 -7.28
N THR A 71 12.62 -10.15 -6.44
CA THR A 71 13.75 -11.08 -6.47
C THR A 71 13.65 -12.02 -7.67
N GLN A 72 12.45 -12.52 -7.98
CA GLN A 72 12.20 -13.40 -9.13
C GLN A 72 12.15 -12.63 -10.46
N ASN A 73 11.62 -11.41 -10.43
CA ASN A 73 11.42 -10.53 -11.58
C ASN A 73 12.14 -9.19 -11.34
N PRO A 74 13.49 -9.18 -11.37
CA PRO A 74 14.25 -7.98 -11.06
C PRO A 74 13.99 -6.88 -12.09
N TRP A 75 13.86 -5.65 -11.59
CA TRP A 75 13.77 -4.47 -12.44
C TRP A 75 15.07 -4.29 -13.24
N THR A 76 14.97 -3.95 -14.51
CA THR A 76 16.14 -3.62 -15.34
C THR A 76 16.32 -2.10 -15.35
N ASP A 77 17.49 -1.63 -14.93
CA ASP A 77 17.81 -0.21 -14.95
C ASP A 77 18.10 0.31 -16.37
N ARG A 78 18.45 1.59 -16.48
CA ARG A 78 18.72 2.24 -17.77
C ARG A 78 19.95 1.68 -18.47
N ASP A 79 20.85 1.06 -17.71
CA ASP A 79 22.12 0.52 -18.18
C ASP A 79 22.00 -0.99 -18.49
N GLY A 80 20.77 -1.53 -18.46
CA GLY A 80 20.50 -2.95 -18.73
C GLY A 80 20.81 -3.88 -17.54
N LYS A 81 21.16 -3.34 -16.37
CA LYS A 81 21.52 -4.14 -15.21
C LYS A 81 20.30 -4.48 -14.36
N LYS A 82 20.24 -5.73 -13.90
CA LYS A 82 19.22 -6.20 -12.96
C LYS A 82 19.44 -5.59 -11.57
N VAL A 83 18.41 -4.91 -11.06
CA VAL A 83 18.40 -4.29 -9.73
C VAL A 83 18.17 -5.37 -8.67
N LEU A 84 19.07 -5.44 -7.69
CA LEU A 84 18.90 -6.29 -6.52
C LEU A 84 18.07 -5.57 -5.45
N VAL A 85 16.94 -6.16 -5.06
CA VAL A 85 16.12 -5.65 -3.96
C VAL A 85 16.52 -6.27 -2.63
N ARG A 86 16.50 -5.47 -1.56
CA ARG A 86 16.73 -5.94 -0.18
C ARG A 86 15.39 -6.08 0.55
N LYS A 87 15.37 -6.84 1.65
CA LYS A 87 14.23 -6.81 2.58
C LYS A 87 14.10 -5.42 3.18
N ILE A 88 12.88 -4.88 3.18
CA ILE A 88 12.60 -3.56 3.74
C ILE A 88 12.57 -3.65 5.26
N LYS A 89 13.17 -2.68 5.94
CA LYS A 89 13.01 -2.53 7.39
C LYS A 89 11.62 -1.95 7.70
N ILE A 90 10.81 -2.69 8.46
CA ILE A 90 9.54 -2.16 8.98
C ILE A 90 9.84 -1.34 10.24
N LEU A 91 9.37 -0.11 10.26
CA LEU A 91 9.34 0.77 11.42
C LEU A 91 7.91 0.67 11.96
N ASP A 92 7.74 -0.10 13.04
CA ASP A 92 6.46 -0.54 13.56
C ASP A 92 5.82 0.43 14.56
N THR A 93 6.51 1.52 14.89
CA THR A 93 6.07 2.57 15.80
C THR A 93 6.60 3.93 15.37
N MET A 94 5.93 5.00 15.80
CA MET A 94 6.43 6.38 15.61
C MET A 94 7.77 6.62 16.31
N GLU A 95 8.01 5.95 17.44
CA GLU A 95 9.30 6.02 18.14
C GLU A 95 10.42 5.41 17.30
N SER A 96 10.22 4.19 16.79
CA SER A 96 11.16 3.53 15.87
C SER A 96 11.44 4.40 14.63
N PHE A 97 10.40 5.05 14.09
CA PHE A 97 10.53 6.00 13.00
C PHE A 97 11.37 7.23 13.36
N HIS A 98 11.05 7.92 14.46
CA HIS A 98 11.79 9.11 14.89
C HIS A 98 13.25 8.79 15.22
N ASN A 99 13.51 7.68 15.91
CA ASN A 99 14.87 7.23 16.21
C ASN A 99 15.65 6.92 14.93
N HIS A 100 15.01 6.23 13.97
CA HIS A 100 15.63 5.96 12.67
C HIS A 100 15.91 7.25 11.88
N MET A 101 14.93 8.16 11.81
CA MET A 101 15.08 9.44 11.12
C MET A 101 16.17 10.30 11.74
N TYR A 102 16.21 10.33 13.08
CA TYR A 102 17.20 11.10 13.82
C TYR A 102 18.62 10.62 13.53
N LEU A 103 18.87 9.32 13.74
CA LEU A 103 20.20 8.75 13.58
C LEU A 103 20.68 8.77 12.13
N ARG A 104 19.80 8.47 11.17
CA ARG A 104 20.19 8.28 9.77
C ARG A 104 20.22 9.58 8.96
N TYR A 105 19.39 10.57 9.30
CA TYR A 105 19.21 11.76 8.46
C TYR A 105 19.39 13.08 9.22
N ILE A 106 18.80 13.24 10.42
CA ILE A 106 18.83 14.53 11.15
C ILE A 106 20.21 14.78 11.75
N LEU A 107 20.84 13.77 12.37
CA LEU A 107 22.17 13.91 12.96
C LEU A 107 23.23 14.26 11.89
N PRO A 108 23.31 13.56 10.73
CA PRO A 108 24.18 13.98 9.64
C PRO A 108 23.86 15.37 9.08
N LEU A 109 22.58 15.76 9.02
CA LEU A 109 22.18 17.10 8.58
C LEU A 109 22.70 18.19 9.52
N LYS A 110 22.67 17.98 10.85
CA LYS A 110 23.24 18.91 11.84
C LYS A 110 24.77 19.03 11.70
N MET A 111 25.46 17.92 11.44
CA MET A 111 26.89 17.96 11.16
C MET A 111 27.19 18.75 9.87
N LEU A 112 26.37 18.55 8.83
CA LEU A 112 26.46 19.28 7.58
C LEU A 112 26.20 20.79 7.77
N GLU A 113 25.26 21.16 8.64
CA GLU A 113 24.97 22.56 8.99
C GLU A 113 26.21 23.26 9.57
N LEU A 114 26.88 22.62 10.54
CA LEU A 114 28.12 23.14 11.12
C LEU A 114 29.23 23.25 10.08
N ALA A 115 29.40 22.23 9.24
CA ALA A 115 30.39 22.25 8.16
C ALA A 115 30.09 23.35 7.12
N ASN A 116 28.81 23.59 6.83
CA ASN A 116 28.38 24.65 5.93
C ASN A 116 28.72 26.04 6.48
N ILE A 117 28.48 26.29 7.78
CA ILE A 117 28.86 27.53 8.47
C ILE A 117 30.39 27.71 8.45
N ALA A 118 31.13 26.67 8.83
CA ALA A 118 32.60 26.70 8.84
C ALA A 118 33.22 26.91 7.45
N SER A 119 32.50 26.52 6.39
CA SER A 119 32.93 26.66 4.98
C SER A 119 32.31 27.89 4.30
N CYS A 120 31.95 28.93 5.06
CA CYS A 120 31.36 30.17 4.53
C CYS A 120 30.16 29.93 3.59
N HIS A 121 29.26 29.04 3.97
CA HIS A 121 28.04 28.68 3.24
C HIS A 121 28.23 27.99 1.87
N TYR A 122 29.39 27.36 1.64
CA TYR A 122 29.67 26.63 0.40
C TYR A 122 28.65 25.52 0.07
N PHE A 123 28.10 24.84 1.10
CA PHE A 123 27.17 23.71 0.94
C PHE A 123 25.69 24.10 1.08
N GLU A 124 25.36 25.40 1.07
CA GLU A 124 24.02 25.90 1.42
C GLU A 124 22.90 25.25 0.61
N GLY A 125 23.09 25.14 -0.71
CA GLY A 125 22.09 24.50 -1.59
C GLY A 125 21.87 23.02 -1.28
N PHE A 126 22.94 22.29 -0.93
CA PHE A 126 22.84 20.88 -0.56
C PHE A 126 22.15 20.70 0.80
N TYR A 127 22.53 21.51 1.80
CA TYR A 127 21.89 21.55 3.10
C TYR A 127 20.40 21.87 2.99
N ALA A 128 20.05 22.97 2.31
CA ALA A 128 18.66 23.40 2.15
C ALA A 128 17.80 22.34 1.46
N ASN A 129 18.33 21.68 0.43
CA ASN A 129 17.61 20.60 -0.27
C ASN A 129 17.45 19.35 0.62
N ALA A 130 18.47 18.96 1.37
CA ALA A 130 18.40 17.83 2.30
C ALA A 130 17.40 18.09 3.42
N LYS A 131 17.47 19.27 4.06
CA LYS A 131 16.52 19.72 5.07
C LYS A 131 15.08 19.69 4.55
N ARG A 132 14.84 20.28 3.37
CA ARG A 132 13.50 20.29 2.75
C ARG A 132 12.95 18.89 2.53
N LYS A 133 13.77 17.94 2.07
CA LYS A 133 13.33 16.55 1.86
C LYS A 133 12.96 15.87 3.17
N ILE A 134 13.76 16.07 4.22
CA ILE A 134 13.48 15.53 5.56
C ILE A 134 12.17 16.13 6.09
N ASP A 135 11.99 17.45 5.99
CA ASP A 135 10.77 18.13 6.44
C ASP A 135 9.51 17.61 5.71
N VAL A 136 9.60 17.34 4.41
CA VAL A 136 8.50 16.76 3.62
C VAL A 136 8.16 15.35 4.11
N VAL A 137 9.15 14.50 4.35
CA VAL A 137 8.93 13.13 4.84
C VAL A 137 8.29 13.14 6.23
N MET A 138 8.78 13.97 7.14
CA MET A 138 8.24 14.09 8.49
C MET A 138 6.76 14.52 8.46
N ARG A 139 6.43 15.55 7.67
CA ARG A 139 5.03 16.02 7.52
C ARG A 139 4.12 14.96 6.91
N LEU A 140 4.60 14.26 5.88
CA LEU A 140 3.83 13.21 5.23
C LEU A 140 3.52 12.07 6.20
N VAL A 141 4.51 11.65 7.00
CA VAL A 141 4.32 10.61 8.00
C VAL A 141 3.33 11.04 9.08
N GLU A 142 3.44 12.26 9.60
CA GLU A 142 2.47 12.75 10.60
C GLU A 142 1.04 12.83 10.04
N LEU A 143 0.88 13.29 8.80
CA LEU A 143 -0.41 13.35 8.11
C LEU A 143 -1.02 11.95 7.93
N TYR A 144 -0.19 10.96 7.56
CA TYR A 144 -0.65 9.61 7.27
C TYR A 144 -0.65 8.68 8.48
N ARG A 145 -0.13 9.13 9.63
CA ARG A 145 -0.08 8.36 10.89
C ARG A 145 -1.40 7.64 11.22
N PRO A 146 -2.59 8.27 11.20
CA PRO A 146 -3.83 7.56 11.53
C PRO A 146 -4.13 6.40 10.57
N TYR A 147 -3.66 6.45 9.33
CA TYR A 147 -3.83 5.40 8.32
C TYR A 147 -2.78 4.30 8.45
N LEU A 148 -1.51 4.66 8.70
CA LEU A 148 -0.39 3.70 8.84
C LEU A 148 -0.54 2.79 10.07
N PHE A 149 -1.28 3.27 11.09
CA PHE A 149 -1.54 2.57 12.35
C PHE A 149 -3.02 2.22 12.53
N PHE A 150 -3.82 2.30 11.47
CA PHE A 150 -5.24 2.02 11.52
C PHE A 150 -5.50 0.53 11.79
N LYS A 151 -6.48 0.21 12.64
CA LYS A 151 -6.80 -1.17 13.06
C LYS A 151 -8.27 -1.56 12.84
N ALA A 152 -8.98 -0.91 11.91
CA ALA A 152 -10.36 -1.31 11.67
C ALA A 152 -10.49 -2.50 10.73
N ILE A 153 -11.61 -3.19 10.90
CA ILE A 153 -12.10 -4.23 10.02
C ILE A 153 -13.41 -3.71 9.45
N PHE A 154 -13.52 -3.71 8.12
CA PHE A 154 -14.70 -3.21 7.44
C PHE A 154 -15.68 -4.35 7.16
N ASP A 155 -16.90 -4.20 7.67
CA ASP A 155 -17.98 -5.14 7.42
C ASP A 155 -18.51 -4.98 5.98
N ASP A 156 -18.62 -6.08 5.26
CA ASP A 156 -19.04 -6.12 3.85
C ASP A 156 -20.37 -6.88 3.65
N LYS A 157 -21.16 -7.06 4.73
CA LYS A 157 -22.38 -7.89 4.72
C LYS A 157 -23.38 -7.49 3.64
N ASN A 158 -23.60 -6.19 3.42
CA ASN A 158 -24.55 -5.73 2.40
C ASN A 158 -24.05 -6.08 0.99
N THR A 159 -22.77 -5.88 0.73
CA THR A 159 -22.12 -6.21 -0.55
C THR A 159 -22.16 -7.70 -0.81
N ASP A 160 -22.03 -8.51 0.23
CA ASP A 160 -22.14 -9.96 0.12
C ASP A 160 -23.55 -10.45 -0.11
N LYS A 161 -24.54 -9.88 0.58
CA LYS A 161 -25.96 -10.16 0.31
C LYS A 161 -26.29 -9.83 -1.14
N LEU A 162 -25.82 -8.68 -1.63
CA LEU A 162 -25.95 -8.27 -3.03
C LEU A 162 -25.31 -9.28 -3.99
N ARG A 163 -24.07 -9.70 -3.69
CA ARG A 163 -23.35 -10.72 -4.46
C ARG A 163 -24.10 -12.05 -4.54
N VAL A 164 -24.66 -12.52 -3.42
CA VAL A 164 -25.44 -13.77 -3.37
C VAL A 164 -26.74 -13.63 -4.16
N ALA A 165 -27.45 -12.52 -4.01
CA ALA A 165 -28.67 -12.26 -4.75
C ALA A 165 -28.43 -12.24 -6.27
N ALA A 166 -27.38 -11.54 -6.73
CA ALA A 166 -27.03 -11.45 -8.13
C ALA A 166 -26.65 -12.81 -8.76
N ARG A 167 -25.93 -13.66 -8.02
CA ARG A 167 -25.61 -15.02 -8.46
C ARG A 167 -26.84 -15.91 -8.64
N ASN A 168 -27.88 -15.70 -7.84
CA ASN A 168 -29.10 -16.49 -7.92
C ASN A 168 -30.04 -16.00 -9.03
N SER A 169 -29.90 -14.76 -9.50
CA SER A 169 -30.77 -14.15 -10.51
C SER A 169 -30.19 -14.16 -11.93
N MET A 170 -28.88 -14.29 -12.10
CA MET A 170 -28.22 -14.27 -13.41
C MET A 170 -27.93 -15.70 -13.87
N ASP A 171 -28.52 -16.09 -15.00
CA ASP A 171 -28.21 -17.37 -15.65
C ASP A 171 -26.73 -17.41 -16.07
N SER A 172 -26.15 -18.61 -16.09
CA SER A 172 -24.72 -18.88 -15.83
C SER A 172 -23.71 -18.37 -16.88
N GLY A 173 -24.13 -17.54 -17.84
CA GLY A 173 -23.35 -17.08 -18.99
C GLY A 173 -22.66 -15.71 -18.83
N ASP A 174 -23.22 -14.76 -18.07
CA ASP A 174 -22.76 -13.35 -18.03
C ASP A 174 -22.32 -12.89 -16.63
N ILE A 175 -21.78 -13.79 -15.82
CA ILE A 175 -21.60 -13.52 -14.38
C ILE A 175 -20.43 -12.55 -14.14
N PHE A 176 -20.77 -11.31 -13.82
CA PHE A 176 -19.94 -10.39 -13.02
C PHE A 176 -19.52 -11.10 -11.72
N ASN A 177 -18.42 -11.86 -11.74
CA ASN A 177 -17.97 -12.62 -10.59
C ASN A 177 -16.97 -11.79 -9.78
N PHE A 178 -17.44 -11.21 -8.67
CA PHE A 178 -16.63 -10.36 -7.79
C PHE A 178 -16.41 -11.04 -6.43
N SER A 179 -15.58 -12.08 -6.43
CA SER A 179 -15.18 -12.82 -5.23
C SER A 179 -13.77 -12.44 -4.77
N LEU A 180 -13.59 -12.30 -3.45
CA LEU A 180 -12.29 -12.09 -2.81
C LEU A 180 -11.39 -13.34 -2.82
N ILE A 181 -11.95 -14.50 -3.18
CA ILE A 181 -11.18 -15.74 -3.31
C ILE A 181 -10.63 -15.77 -4.75
N PRO A 182 -9.29 -15.79 -4.93
CA PRO A 182 -8.71 -15.94 -6.25
C PRO A 182 -9.27 -17.19 -6.92
N ARG A 183 -9.55 -17.12 -8.22
CA ARG A 183 -9.75 -18.35 -8.99
C ARG A 183 -8.50 -19.21 -8.82
N PRO A 184 -8.61 -20.53 -8.60
CA PRO A 184 -7.45 -21.39 -8.79
C PRO A 184 -6.95 -21.10 -10.20
N SER A 185 -5.68 -20.67 -10.31
CA SER A 185 -5.03 -20.52 -11.59
C SER A 185 -5.03 -21.90 -12.23
N ILE A 186 -5.91 -22.11 -13.21
CA ILE A 186 -5.77 -23.23 -14.13
C ILE A 186 -4.42 -22.99 -14.78
N GLY A 187 -3.42 -23.76 -14.35
CA GLY A 187 -2.13 -23.77 -15.00
C GLY A 187 -2.39 -24.08 -16.47
N ARG A 188 -2.08 -23.14 -17.35
CA ARG A 188 -1.82 -23.50 -18.74
C ARG A 188 -0.52 -24.29 -18.70
N THR A 189 -0.64 -25.61 -18.56
CA THR A 189 0.37 -26.52 -19.08
C THR A 189 0.53 -26.19 -20.56
N THR A 190 1.77 -25.89 -20.88
CA THR A 190 2.36 -25.74 -22.23
C THR A 190 1.81 -26.72 -23.24
#